data_AF-A0A5A9W493-F1
#
_entry.id   AF-A0A5A9W493-F1
#
_cell.length_a   1.000
_cell.length_b   1.000
_cell.length_c   1.000
_cell.angle_alpha   90.00
_cell.angle_beta   90.00
_cell.angle_gamma   90.00
#
_symmetry.space_group_name_H-M   'P 1'
#
loop_
_entity.id
_entity.type
_entity.pdbx_description
1 polymer ?
#
loop_
_entity_poly.entity_id
_entity_poly.type
_entity_poly.pdbx_seq_one_letter_code
_entity_poly.pdbx_strand_id
1 'polypeptide(L)'
;MNESRRKLLHHCATGVGFVFLIFWFYLGRKTGILDLITEQAPSGYEGAGLMLGIMLMMTPGFFLWTLWTRWTEKHLQIKGRYYEDGVFKDPVKRKKE
;
A
#
# COMPACT_ATOMS: atom_id res chain seq x y z
N MET A 1 1.09 17.75 -17.98
CA MET A 1 0.08 16.68 -18.12
C MET A 1 -1.24 17.17 -17.56
N ASN A 2 -2.36 16.98 -18.27
CA ASN A 2 -3.68 17.37 -17.78
C ASN A 2 -4.02 16.65 -16.46
N GLU A 3 -4.74 17.30 -15.54
CA GLU A 3 -5.03 16.81 -14.20
C GLU A 3 -5.77 15.47 -14.22
N SER A 4 -6.77 15.33 -15.08
CA SER A 4 -7.54 14.08 -15.24
C SER A 4 -6.65 12.91 -15.68
N ARG A 5 -5.71 13.15 -16.60
CA ARG A 5 -4.77 12.12 -17.07
C ARG A 5 -3.83 11.68 -15.95
N ARG A 6 -3.38 12.61 -15.11
CA ARG A 6 -2.56 12.29 -13.92
C ARG A 6 -3.33 11.41 -12.93
N LYS A 7 -4.59 11.74 -12.66
CA LYS A 7 -5.47 10.97 -11.76
C LYS A 7 -5.72 9.56 -12.30
N LEU A 8 -5.99 9.42 -13.60
CA LEU A 8 -6.16 8.13 -14.25
C LEU A 8 -4.90 7.26 -14.13
N LEU A 9 -3.73 7.83 -14.43
CA LEU A 9 -2.46 7.09 -14.32
C LEU A 9 -2.16 6.67 -12.88
N HIS A 10 -2.47 7.51 -11.89
CA HIS A 10 -2.32 7.14 -10.49
C HIS A 10 -3.23 5.97 -10.11
N HIS A 11 -4.51 5.98 -10.51
CA HIS A 11 -5.42 4.85 -10.24
C HIS A 11 -4.97 3.57 -10.94
N CYS A 12 -4.51 3.66 -12.19
CA CYS A 12 -3.92 2.51 -12.88
C CYS A 12 -2.70 1.97 -12.13
N ALA A 13 -1.78 2.84 -11.70
CA ALA A 13 -0.59 2.43 -10.97
C ALA A 13 -0.91 1.81 -9.59
N THR A 14 -1.89 2.36 -8.88
CA THR A 14 -2.42 1.77 -7.63
C THR A 14 -3.06 0.42 -7.90
N GLY A 15 -3.84 0.29 -8.98
CA GLY A 15 -4.43 -0.99 -9.40
C GLY A 15 -3.37 -2.05 -9.74
N VAL A 16 -2.31 -1.67 -10.44
CA VAL A 16 -1.15 -2.55 -10.71
C VAL A 16 -0.48 -2.99 -9.42
N GLY A 17 -0.25 -2.07 -8.48
CA GLY A 17 0.23 -2.44 -7.15
C GLY A 17 -0.70 -3.45 -6.46
N PHE A 18 -2.01 -3.28 -6.61
CA PHE A 18 -3.00 -4.13 -5.93
C PHE A 18 -3.00 -5.55 -6.47
N VAL A 19 -2.94 -5.68 -7.80
CA VAL A 19 -2.73 -6.97 -8.46
C VAL A 19 -1.42 -7.62 -7.99
N PHE A 20 -0.35 -6.84 -7.83
CA PHE A 20 0.91 -7.34 -7.26
C PHE A 20 0.72 -7.90 -5.84
N LEU A 21 -0.04 -7.24 -4.95
CA LEU A 21 -0.28 -7.76 -3.60
C LEU A 21 -1.09 -9.06 -3.61
N ILE A 22 -2.10 -9.17 -4.48
CA ILE A 22 -2.86 -10.42 -4.67
C ILE A 22 -1.91 -11.55 -5.10
N PHE A 23 -1.07 -11.26 -6.09
CA PHE A 23 -0.10 -12.23 -6.59
C PHE A 23 0.94 -12.61 -5.53
N TRP A 24 1.44 -11.65 -4.75
CA TRP A 24 2.36 -11.87 -3.65
C TRP A 24 1.76 -12.80 -2.60
N PHE A 25 0.53 -12.52 -2.16
CA PHE A 25 -0.19 -13.37 -1.21
C PHE A 25 -0.39 -14.78 -1.76
N TYR A 26 -0.79 -14.91 -3.04
CA TYR A 26 -0.95 -16.21 -3.69
C TYR A 26 0.36 -17.01 -3.72
N LEU A 27 1.48 -16.38 -4.05
CA LEU A 27 2.80 -17.01 -4.00
C LEU A 27 3.14 -17.47 -2.57
N GLY A 28 2.93 -16.61 -1.57
CA GLY A 28 3.19 -16.95 -0.17
C GLY A 28 2.31 -18.08 0.37
N ARG A 29 1.09 -18.25 -0.13
CA ARG A 29 0.26 -19.42 0.18
C ARG A 29 0.81 -20.69 -0.45
N LYS A 30 1.33 -20.62 -1.68
CA LYS A 30 1.83 -21.78 -2.42
C LYS A 30 3.14 -22.34 -1.84
N THR A 31 3.94 -21.53 -1.15
CA THR A 31 5.21 -21.97 -0.57
C THR A 31 5.06 -22.80 0.71
N GLY A 32 3.84 -22.93 1.27
CA GLY A 32 3.60 -23.66 2.53
C GLY A 32 4.12 -22.93 3.79
N ILE A 33 4.59 -21.69 3.64
CA ILE A 33 5.17 -20.91 4.76
C ILE A 33 4.16 -20.66 5.88
N LEU A 34 2.88 -20.53 5.54
CA LEU A 34 1.84 -20.30 6.53
C LEU A 34 1.56 -21.54 7.38
N ASP A 35 1.64 -22.73 6.77
CA ASP A 35 1.41 -23.99 7.49
C ASP A 35 2.57 -24.23 8.47
N LEU A 36 3.82 -24.01 8.02
CA LEU A 36 5.02 -24.08 8.87
C LEU A 36 4.96 -23.15 10.10
N ILE A 37 4.39 -21.95 9.96
CA ILE A 37 4.27 -20.99 11.07
C ILE A 37 3.09 -21.36 11.96
N THR A 38 1.99 -21.87 11.39
CA THR A 38 0.79 -22.25 12.15
C THR A 38 1.05 -23.49 13.02
N GLU A 39 1.85 -24.45 12.55
CA GLU A 39 2.24 -25.64 13.31
C GLU A 39 3.09 -25.34 14.56
N GLN A 40 3.74 -24.17 14.61
CA GLN A 40 4.48 -23.72 15.80
C GLN A 40 3.56 -23.13 16.88
N ALA A 41 2.27 -22.90 16.57
CA ALA A 41 1.33 -22.37 17.55
C ALA A 41 0.87 -23.46 18.54
N PRO A 42 0.68 -23.12 19.82
CA PRO A 42 0.06 -24.01 20.78
C PRO A 42 -1.38 -24.40 20.36
N SER A 43 -1.81 -25.59 20.73
CA SER A 43 -3.17 -26.08 20.45
C SER A 43 -4.24 -25.08 20.93
N GLY A 44 -5.16 -24.70 20.04
CA GLY A 44 -6.19 -23.70 20.31
C GLY A 44 -5.82 -22.26 19.93
N TYR A 45 -4.57 -22.00 19.52
CA TYR A 45 -4.09 -20.66 19.08
C TYR A 45 -3.64 -20.62 17.62
N GLU A 46 -3.99 -21.64 16.83
CA GLU A 46 -3.63 -21.78 15.41
C GLU A 46 -4.03 -20.54 14.59
N GLY A 47 -5.20 -19.95 14.87
CA GLY A 47 -5.63 -18.72 14.20
C GLY A 47 -4.70 -17.53 14.45
N ALA A 48 -4.14 -17.41 15.66
CA ALA A 48 -3.16 -16.37 15.98
C ALA A 48 -1.80 -16.64 15.31
N GLY A 49 -1.38 -17.91 15.27
CA GLY A 49 -0.18 -18.34 14.53
C GLY A 49 -0.29 -18.04 13.04
N LEU A 50 -1.44 -18.35 12.44
CA LEU A 50 -1.74 -18.03 11.05
C LEU A 50 -1.69 -16.52 10.79
N MET A 51 -2.27 -15.71 11.67
CA MET A 51 -2.20 -14.24 11.54
C MET A 51 -0.77 -13.73 11.57
N LEU A 52 0.07 -14.22 12.50
CA LEU A 52 1.48 -13.85 12.54
C LEU A 52 2.22 -14.28 11.27
N GLY A 53 1.93 -15.48 10.75
CA GLY A 53 2.48 -15.94 9.49
C GLY A 53 2.11 -15.06 8.31
N ILE A 54 0.85 -14.63 8.23
CA ILE A 54 0.38 -13.69 7.20
C ILE A 54 1.09 -12.35 7.36
N MET A 55 1.22 -11.82 8.58
CA MET A 55 1.92 -10.54 8.82
C MET A 55 3.38 -10.61 8.37
N LEU A 56 4.11 -11.66 8.75
CA LEU A 56 5.51 -11.86 8.38
C LEU A 56 5.67 -12.00 6.86
N MET A 57 4.78 -12.78 6.22
CA MET A 57 4.81 -12.99 4.76
C MET A 57 4.42 -11.74 3.97
N MET A 58 3.48 -10.94 4.47
CA MET A 58 2.98 -9.74 3.78
C MET A 58 3.88 -8.51 3.99
N THR A 59 4.59 -8.41 5.12
CA THR A 59 5.53 -7.30 5.41
C THR A 59 6.44 -6.95 4.22
N PRO A 60 7.19 -7.90 3.62
CA PRO A 60 8.01 -7.60 2.44
C PRO A 60 7.19 -7.17 1.22
N GLY A 61 6.00 -7.72 1.01
CA GLY A 61 5.09 -7.30 -0.06
C GLY A 61 4.63 -5.84 0.11
N PHE A 62 4.27 -5.44 1.32
CA PHE A 62 3.92 -4.04 1.64
C PHE A 62 5.12 -3.09 1.58
N PHE A 63 6.32 -3.56 1.89
CA PHE A 63 7.53 -2.78 1.71
C PHE A 63 7.78 -2.47 0.22
N LEU A 64 7.67 -3.48 -0.65
CA LEU A 64 7.76 -3.29 -2.11
C LEU A 64 6.64 -2.38 -2.64
N TRP A 65 5.41 -2.54 -2.15
CA TRP A 65 4.30 -1.63 -2.47
C TRP A 65 4.64 -0.17 -2.11
N THR A 66 5.25 0.06 -0.96
CA THR A 66 5.63 1.40 -0.50
C THR A 66 6.64 2.03 -1.45
N LEU A 67 7.64 1.26 -1.90
CA LEU A 67 8.61 1.70 -2.88
C LEU A 67 7.95 2.01 -4.23
N TRP A 68 7.07 1.13 -4.71
CA TRP A 68 6.29 1.34 -5.93
C TRP A 68 5.45 2.62 -5.89
N THR A 69 4.76 2.83 -4.77
CA THR A 69 3.90 4.00 -4.56
C THR A 69 4.72 5.28 -4.59
N ARG A 70 5.81 5.34 -3.81
CA ARG A 70 6.72 6.50 -3.79
C ARG A 70 7.34 6.78 -5.16
N TRP A 71 7.75 5.74 -5.87
CA TRP A 71 8.31 5.86 -7.22
C TRP A 71 7.28 6.44 -8.20
N THR A 72 6.05 5.90 -8.18
CA THR A 72 4.92 6.36 -9.00
C THR A 72 4.56 7.81 -8.70
N GLU A 73 4.45 8.18 -7.43
CA GLU A 73 4.12 9.55 -7.01
C GLU A 73 5.19 10.55 -7.45
N LYS A 74 6.48 10.19 -7.31
CA LYS A 74 7.61 10.99 -7.78
C LYS A 74 7.56 11.19 -9.31
N HIS A 75 7.24 10.14 -10.06
CA HIS A 75 7.14 10.21 -11.53
C HIS A 75 5.92 11.00 -12.02
N LEU A 76 4.78 10.88 -11.34
CA LEU A 76 3.56 11.61 -11.69
C LEU A 76 3.53 13.03 -11.11
N GLN A 77 4.58 13.44 -10.39
CA GLN A 77 4.68 14.73 -9.67
C GLN A 77 3.45 14.97 -8.78
N ILE A 78 2.95 13.90 -8.15
CA ILE A 78 1.87 13.98 -7.18
C ILE A 78 2.55 14.36 -5.87
N LYS A 79 2.43 15.63 -5.47
CA LYS A 79 2.79 16.04 -4.13
C LYS A 79 1.76 15.42 -3.19
N GLY A 80 2.20 14.55 -2.27
CA GLY A 80 1.35 14.06 -1.20
C GLY A 80 0.71 15.27 -0.51
N ARG A 81 -0.60 15.20 -0.26
CA ARG A 81 -1.28 16.20 0.54
C ARG A 81 -0.93 15.87 1.99
N TYR A 82 0.10 16.51 2.53
CA TYR A 82 0.45 16.32 3.93
C TYR A 82 -0.64 16.97 4.78
N TYR A 83 -0.94 16.41 5.94
CA TYR A 83 -1.93 16.98 6.87
C TYR A 83 -1.63 18.47 7.17
N GLU A 84 -0.36 18.82 7.17
CA GLU A 84 0.14 20.19 7.35
C GLU A 84 -0.18 21.13 6.17
N ASP A 85 -0.28 20.61 4.94
CA ASP A 85 -0.58 21.41 3.74
C ASP A 85 -2.00 21.99 3.74
N GLY A 86 -2.88 21.51 4.63
CA GLY A 86 -4.23 22.04 4.83
C GLY A 86 -4.29 23.17 5.86
N VAL A 87 -3.37 23.18 6.82
CA VAL A 87 -3.37 24.12 7.96
C VAL A 87 -2.59 25.39 7.63
N PHE A 88 -1.48 25.26 6.88
CA PHE A 88 -0.58 26.38 6.56
C PHE A 88 -0.83 27.05 5.20
N LYS A 89 -1.88 26.66 4.47
CA LYS A 89 -2.27 27.42 3.28
C LYS A 89 -2.90 28.72 3.73
N ASP A 90 -2.11 29.78 3.62
CA ASP A 90 -2.53 31.17 3.77
C ASP A 90 -3.96 31.37 3.30
N PRO A 91 -4.81 32.08 4.07
CA PRO A 91 -6.19 32.30 3.70
C PRO A 91 -6.21 32.90 2.30
N VAL A 92 -6.87 32.19 1.38
CA VAL A 92 -7.17 32.67 0.02
C VAL A 92 -7.63 34.11 0.16
N LYS A 93 -6.83 35.07 -0.32
CA LYS A 93 -7.25 36.47 -0.43
C LYS A 93 -8.52 36.46 -1.26
N ARG A 94 -9.67 36.57 -0.60
CA ARG A 94 -10.95 36.78 -1.28
C ARG A 94 -10.77 38.04 -2.11
N LYS A 95 -10.82 37.89 -3.44
CA LYS A 95 -11.07 39.04 -4.32
C LYS A 95 -12.39 39.64 -3.83
N LYS A 96 -12.32 40.87 -3.32
CA LYS A 96 -13.53 41.70 -3.15
C LYS A 96 -13.96 42.08 -4.57
N GLU A 97 -15.04 41.48 -5.03
CA GLU A 97 -15.91 42.06 -6.05
C GLU A 97 -17.08 42.74 -5.33
#